data_AF-X1GF68-F1
#
_entry.id   AF-X1GF68-F1
#
_cell.length_a   1.000
_cell.length_b   1.000
_cell.length_c   1.000
_cell.angle_alpha   90.00
_cell.angle_beta   90.00
_cell.angle_gamma   90.00
#
_symmetry.space_group_name_H-M   'P 1'
#
loop_
_entity.id
_entity.type
_entity.pdbx_description
1 polymer ?
#
loop_
_entity_poly.entity_id
_entity_poly.type
_entity_poly.pdbx_seq_one_letter_code
_entity_poly.pdbx_strand_id
1 'polypeptide(L)'
;MLTAIIRKHFNINLFYITAIPDINRNTIWAANVEDLVPSYEVMFTNNPLVQQLFSNLGKKEVRKIPLNNREEFSGKVIRENMIKGEEWKSLVPKIILPLISQFNGV
;
A
#
# COMPACT_ATOMS: atom_id res chain seq x y z
N MET A 1 10.96 2.27 0.61
CA MET A 1 10.87 0.81 0.88
C MET A 1 10.32 0.03 -0.32
N LEU A 2 9.15 0.36 -0.87
CA LEU A 2 8.57 -0.35 -2.04
C LEU A 2 9.52 -0.43 -3.24
N THR A 3 10.16 0.68 -3.64
CA THR A 3 11.12 0.70 -4.76
C THR A 3 12.27 -0.30 -4.56
N ALA A 4 12.74 -0.49 -3.32
CA ALA A 4 13.82 -1.44 -3.03
C ALA A 4 13.35 -2.89 -3.18
N ILE A 5 12.12 -3.20 -2.76
CA ILE A 5 11.51 -4.53 -2.95
C ILE A 5 11.33 -4.80 -4.45
N ILE A 6 10.72 -3.87 -5.19
CA ILE A 6 10.44 -4.02 -6.61
C ILE A 6 11.74 -4.23 -7.39
N ARG A 7 12.76 -3.38 -7.19
CA ARG A 7 14.06 -3.52 -7.86
C ARG A 7 14.76 -4.84 -7.58
N LYS A 8 14.56 -5.42 -6.40
CA LYS A 8 15.23 -6.67 -6.01
C LYS A 8 14.54 -7.91 -6.56
N HIS A 9 13.21 -7.89 -6.67
CA HIS A 9 12.42 -9.09 -6.92
C HIS A 9 11.63 -9.08 -8.23
N PHE A 10 11.51 -7.93 -8.90
CA PHE A 10 10.64 -7.76 -10.06
C PHE A 10 11.26 -6.89 -11.16
N ASN A 11 10.72 -6.99 -12.38
CA ASN A 11 11.07 -6.08 -13.46
C ASN A 11 10.43 -4.70 -13.20
N ILE A 12 11.26 -3.68 -12.97
CA ILE A 12 10.80 -2.32 -12.62
C ILE A 12 9.93 -1.68 -13.71
N ASN A 13 10.10 -2.07 -14.98
CA ASN A 13 9.33 -1.52 -16.10
C ASN A 13 7.85 -1.93 -16.08
N LEU A 14 7.47 -2.87 -15.20
CA LEU A 14 6.08 -3.32 -15.03
C LEU A 14 5.30 -2.53 -13.96
N PHE A 15 5.94 -1.55 -13.30
CA PHE A 15 5.34 -0.86 -12.16
C PHE A 15 5.47 0.65 -12.28
N TYR A 16 4.39 1.36 -11.92
CA TYR A 16 4.42 2.77 -11.57
C TYR A 16 4.22 2.92 -10.06
N ILE A 17 5.05 3.73 -9.41
CA ILE A 17 4.95 4.02 -7.97
C ILE A 17 4.66 5.51 -7.84
N THR A 18 3.42 5.84 -7.47
CA THR A 18 2.97 7.23 -7.28
C THR A 18 2.65 7.48 -5.81
N ALA A 19 3.13 8.60 -5.28
CA ALA A 19 2.70 9.09 -3.97
C ALA A 19 1.38 9.86 -4.14
N ILE A 20 0.34 9.42 -3.44
CA ILE A 20 -0.98 10.05 -3.46
C ILE A 20 -1.19 10.73 -2.11
N PRO A 21 -1.16 12.07 -2.03
CA PRO A 21 -1.46 12.78 -0.79
C PRO A 21 -2.95 12.66 -0.47
N ASP A 22 -3.28 12.49 0.81
CA ASP A 22 -4.66 12.59 1.27
C ASP A 22 -5.16 14.02 1.14
N ILE A 23 -6.42 14.15 0.75
CA ILE A 23 -7.14 15.42 0.74
C ILE A 23 -8.32 15.30 1.71
N ASN A 24 -8.61 16.36 2.46
CA ASN A 24 -9.69 16.37 3.45
C ASN A 24 -11.09 16.49 2.81
N ARG A 25 -11.31 15.81 1.67
CA ARG A 25 -12.56 15.78 0.90
C ARG A 25 -12.70 14.45 0.15
N ASN A 26 -13.37 13.48 0.77
CA ASN A 26 -13.60 12.16 0.20
C ASN A 26 -14.30 12.20 -1.17
N THR A 27 -15.24 13.13 -1.36
CA THR A 27 -16.06 13.21 -2.58
C THR A 27 -15.26 13.47 -3.85
N ILE A 28 -14.09 14.09 -3.75
CA ILE A 28 -13.20 14.38 -4.89
C ILE A 28 -11.90 13.56 -4.85
N TRP A 29 -11.67 12.77 -3.80
CA TRP A 29 -10.43 12.02 -3.63
C TRP A 29 -10.17 11.04 -4.77
N ALA A 30 -11.19 10.30 -5.21
CA ALA A 30 -11.03 9.36 -6.31
C ALA A 30 -10.72 10.07 -7.65
N ALA A 31 -11.27 11.26 -7.91
CA ALA A 31 -10.88 12.06 -9.08
C ALA A 31 -9.45 12.59 -8.97
N ASN A 32 -9.00 12.97 -7.77
CA ASN A 32 -7.61 13.37 -7.52
C ASN A 32 -6.64 12.19 -7.74
N VAL A 33 -7.02 10.97 -7.38
CA VAL A 33 -6.23 9.77 -7.70
C VAL A 33 -6.12 9.57 -9.21
N GLU A 34 -7.24 9.64 -9.96
CA GLU A 34 -7.24 9.48 -11.42
C GLU A 34 -6.31 10.46 -12.14
N ASP A 35 -6.17 11.68 -11.62
CA ASP A 35 -5.29 12.71 -12.20
C ASP A 35 -3.79 12.42 -11.98
N LEU A 36 -3.46 11.73 -10.88
CA LEU A 36 -2.08 11.49 -10.47
C LEU A 36 -1.50 10.17 -11.00
N VAL A 37 -2.33 9.26 -11.50
CA VAL A 37 -1.90 7.92 -11.92
C VAL A 37 -2.09 7.69 -13.42
N PRO A 38 -1.27 6.84 -14.06
CA PRO A 38 -1.52 6.40 -15.43
C PRO A 38 -2.89 5.73 -15.56
N SER A 39 -3.43 5.72 -16.78
CA SER A 39 -4.67 4.99 -17.06
C SER A 39 -4.54 3.51 -16.70
N TYR A 40 -5.57 2.96 -16.06
CA TYR A 40 -5.66 1.55 -15.71
C TYR A 40 -7.07 1.02 -16.00
N GLU A 41 -7.26 -0.30 -15.89
CA GLU A 41 -8.54 -0.96 -16.19
C GLU A 41 -9.22 -1.51 -14.92
N VAL A 42 -8.42 -2.04 -14.00
CA VAL A 42 -8.90 -2.68 -12.76
C VAL A 42 -8.22 -2.04 -11.54
N MET A 43 -9.02 -1.70 -10.54
CA MET A 43 -8.55 -1.29 -9.21
C MET A 43 -8.70 -2.43 -8.21
N PHE A 44 -7.69 -2.61 -7.37
CA PHE A 44 -7.72 -3.54 -6.25
C PHE A 44 -7.80 -2.79 -4.92
N THR A 45 -8.85 -3.03 -4.14
CA THR A 45 -8.98 -2.45 -2.79
C THR A 45 -9.86 -3.31 -1.88
N ASN A 46 -9.45 -3.42 -0.61
CA ASN A 46 -10.26 -4.01 0.45
C ASN A 46 -10.91 -2.94 1.36
N ASN A 47 -10.76 -1.65 1.05
CA ASN A 47 -11.35 -0.54 1.80
C ASN A 47 -12.76 -0.22 1.24
N PRO A 48 -13.84 -0.38 2.04
CA PRO A 48 -15.20 -0.11 1.59
C PRO A 48 -15.45 1.32 1.09
N LEU A 49 -14.81 2.32 1.71
CA LEU A 49 -14.94 3.72 1.27
C LEU A 49 -14.34 3.92 -0.12
N VAL A 50 -13.14 3.40 -0.35
CA VAL A 50 -12.47 3.48 -1.66
C VAL A 50 -13.31 2.77 -2.73
N GLN A 51 -13.87 1.60 -2.41
CA GLN A 51 -14.78 0.90 -3.31
C GLN A 51 -15.97 1.76 -3.70
N GLN A 52 -16.63 2.38 -2.71
CA GLN A 52 -17.78 3.24 -2.96
C GLN A 52 -17.42 4.47 -3.82
N LEU A 53 -16.31 5.14 -3.51
CA LEU A 53 -15.88 6.34 -4.25
C LEU A 53 -15.59 6.03 -5.72
N PHE A 54 -14.90 4.92 -6.02
CA PHE A 54 -14.57 4.54 -7.39
C PHE A 54 -15.75 3.94 -8.16
N SER A 55 -16.63 3.19 -7.50
CA SER A 55 -17.87 2.72 -8.12
C SER A 55 -18.77 3.90 -8.53
N ASN A 56 -18.86 4.95 -7.71
CA ASN A 56 -19.65 6.14 -8.00
C ASN A 56 -19.12 6.96 -9.18
N LEU A 57 -17.81 6.90 -9.46
CA LEU A 57 -17.21 7.52 -10.64
C LEU A 57 -17.56 6.78 -11.93
N GLY A 58 -18.01 5.53 -11.86
CA GLY A 58 -18.54 4.76 -13.00
C GLY A 58 -17.51 4.33 -14.05
N LYS A 59 -16.21 4.40 -13.75
CA LYS A 59 -15.16 4.30 -14.77
C LYS A 59 -14.38 2.99 -14.84
N LYS A 60 -14.33 2.18 -13.77
CA LYS A 60 -13.36 1.07 -13.64
C LYS A 60 -13.91 -0.12 -12.87
N GLU A 61 -13.38 -1.30 -13.17
CA GLU A 61 -13.69 -2.50 -12.40
C GLU A 61 -12.98 -2.45 -11.04
N VAL A 62 -13.72 -2.66 -9.95
CA VAL A 62 -13.17 -2.67 -8.59
C VAL A 62 -13.22 -4.07 -8.02
N ARG A 63 -12.05 -4.64 -7.70
CA ARG A 63 -11.91 -5.98 -7.15
C ARG A 63 -11.34 -5.96 -5.73
N LYS A 64 -11.77 -6.90 -4.90
CA LYS A 64 -11.11 -7.22 -3.63
C LYS A 64 -9.93 -8.15 -3.88
N ILE A 65 -8.94 -8.12 -2.98
CA ILE A 65 -7.82 -9.08 -2.99
C ILE A 65 -7.93 -10.04 -1.82
N PRO A 66 -7.50 -11.31 -1.98
CA PRO A 66 -7.37 -12.24 -0.87
C PRO A 66 -6.50 -11.64 0.24
N LEU A 67 -6.92 -11.82 1.48
CA LEU A 67 -6.20 -11.36 2.65
C LEU A 67 -5.36 -12.53 3.18
N ASN A 68 -4.05 -12.48 2.96
CA ASN A 68 -3.13 -13.52 3.44
C ASN A 68 -2.70 -13.21 4.88
N ASN A 69 -2.89 -14.19 5.78
CA ASN A 69 -2.44 -14.21 7.18
C ASN A 69 -2.47 -12.84 7.90
N ARG A 70 -3.65 -12.22 8.04
CA ARG A 70 -3.77 -10.86 8.61
C ARG A 70 -3.39 -10.75 10.09
N GLU A 71 -3.40 -11.87 10.80
CA GLU A 71 -3.04 -11.92 12.21
C GLU A 71 -1.54 -11.64 12.40
N GLU A 72 -0.72 -11.97 11.41
CA GLU A 72 0.72 -11.72 11.42
C GLU A 72 1.13 -10.58 10.45
N PHE A 73 0.67 -10.63 9.20
CA PHE A 73 1.08 -9.72 8.14
C PHE A 73 0.22 -8.46 8.09
N SER A 74 0.28 -7.69 9.17
CA SER A 74 -0.40 -6.42 9.31
C SER A 74 0.55 -5.34 9.80
N GLY A 75 0.51 -4.16 9.15
CA GLY A 75 1.28 -3.01 9.62
C GLY A 75 0.93 -2.59 11.05
N LYS A 76 -0.29 -2.89 11.54
CA LYS A 76 -0.66 -2.69 12.95
C LYS A 76 0.18 -3.59 13.86
N VAL A 77 0.16 -4.90 13.61
CA VAL A 77 0.85 -5.93 14.41
C VAL A 77 2.36 -5.70 14.38
N ILE A 78 2.93 -5.46 13.21
CA ILE A 78 4.37 -5.16 13.07
C ILE A 78 4.76 -3.94 13.92
N ARG A 79 3.99 -2.84 13.87
CA ARG A 79 4.27 -1.64 14.68
C ARG A 79 4.09 -1.89 16.18
N GLU A 80 3.09 -2.67 16.57
CA GLU A 80 2.90 -3.06 17.98
C GLU A 80 4.10 -3.86 18.49
N ASN A 81 4.59 -4.83 17.73
CA ASN A 81 5.77 -5.62 18.09
C ASN A 81 7.02 -4.74 18.16
N MET A 82 7.22 -3.82 17.21
CA MET A 82 8.32 -2.84 17.25
C MET A 82 8.31 -2.02 18.55
N ILE A 83 7.15 -1.47 18.93
CA ILE A 83 6.99 -0.65 20.15
C ILE A 83 7.25 -1.48 21.41
N LYS A 84 6.83 -2.75 21.43
CA LYS A 84 7.02 -3.66 22.56
C LYS A 84 8.41 -4.29 22.64
N GLY A 85 9.26 -4.11 21.62
CA GLY A 85 10.55 -4.81 21.51
C GLY A 85 10.42 -6.31 21.23
N GLU A 86 9.27 -6.75 20.70
CA GLU A 86 9.01 -8.13 20.30
C GLU A 86 9.60 -8.43 18.91
N GLU A 87 9.57 -9.70 18.48
CA GLU A 87 10.04 -10.08 17.14
C GLU A 87 9.12 -9.48 16.06
N TRP A 88 9.70 -8.69 15.16
CA TRP A 88 9.00 -8.11 14.00
C TRP A 88 9.81 -8.20 12.70
N LYS A 89 11.11 -8.49 12.78
CA LYS A 89 12.03 -8.43 11.64
C LYS A 89 11.76 -9.58 10.66
N SER A 90 11.24 -10.71 11.15
CA SER A 90 10.82 -11.85 10.32
C SER A 90 9.55 -11.56 9.52
N LEU A 91 8.72 -10.62 9.96
CA LEU A 91 7.45 -10.24 9.35
C LEU A 91 7.60 -9.29 8.15
N VAL A 92 8.83 -8.86 7.84
CA VAL A 92 9.11 -7.96 6.73
C VAL A 92 10.22 -8.49 5.82
N PRO A 93 10.25 -8.13 4.52
CA PRO A 93 11.34 -8.53 3.63
C PRO A 93 12.70 -8.05 4.14
N LYS A 94 13.69 -8.95 4.23
CA LYS A 94 15.04 -8.61 4.76
C LYS A 94 15.68 -7.38 4.11
N ILE A 95 15.36 -7.09 2.84
CA ILE A 95 15.85 -5.92 2.11
C ILE A 95 15.41 -4.58 2.69
N ILE A 96 14.33 -4.53 3.49
CA ILE A 96 13.84 -3.28 4.11
C ILE A 96 14.44 -3.02 5.50
N LEU A 97 15.05 -4.01 6.15
CA LEU A 97 15.61 -3.84 7.50
C LEU A 97 16.68 -2.73 7.57
N PRO A 98 17.65 -2.64 6.63
CA PRO A 98 18.62 -1.54 6.65
C PRO A 98 17.95 -0.17 6.45
N LEU A 99 16.88 -0.10 5.65
CA LEU A 99 16.14 1.14 5.42
C LEU A 99 15.42 1.61 6.68
N ILE A 100 14.78 0.69 7.43
CA ILE A 100 14.11 1.03 8.69
C ILE A 100 15.14 1.60 9.69
N SER A 101 16.29 0.93 9.83
CA SER A 101 17.37 1.40 10.69
C SER A 101 17.93 2.76 10.25
N GLN A 102 18.08 2.99 8.94
CA GLN A 102 18.55 4.27 8.38
C GLN A 102 17.65 5.45 8.77
N PHE A 103 16.34 5.22 8.89
CA PHE A 103 15.36 6.26 9.26
C PHE A 103 15.10 6.33 10.77
N ASN A 104 15.94 5.69 11.60
CA ASN A 104 15.74 5.60 13.06
C ASN A 104 14.35 5.04 13.42
N GLY A 105 13.84 4.10 12.62
CA GLY A 105 12.69 3.30 13.02
C GLY A 105 13.02 2.50 14.29
N VAL A 106 12.03 2.40 15.18
CA VAL A 106 12.12 1.85 16.54
C VAL A 106 12.72 0.45 16.57
#